data_AF-A0A359F179-F1
#
_entry.id   AF-A0A359F179-F1
#
_cell.length_a   1.000
_cell.length_b   1.000
_cell.length_c   1.000
_cell.angle_alpha   90.00
_cell.angle_beta   90.00
_cell.angle_gamma   90.00
#
_symmetry.space_group_name_H-M   'P 1'
#
loop_
_entity.id
_entity.type
_entity.pdbx_description
1 polymer ?
#
loop_
_entity_poly.entity_id
_entity_poly.type
_entity_poly.pdbx_seq_one_letter_code
_entity_poly.pdbx_strand_id
1 'polypeptide(L)'
;MVMPHNERVGRGLDAVRDGIGPICEVAWKAAYGDAWLAEVHSRDKGAVGMPDPNDLVFLLKGMQNTWQEVWRQRLGQAERAYTSELRDFRNTWAHQGQFSTDDSYRMLDTAE
;
A
#
# COMPACT_ATOMS: atom_id res chain seq x y z
N MET A 1 -5.96 -1.62 29.44
CA MET A 1 -6.45 -2.63 28.48
C MET A 1 -5.35 -2.82 27.44
N VAL A 2 -4.96 -4.06 27.13
CA VAL A 2 -3.96 -4.34 26.08
C VAL A 2 -4.67 -4.29 24.73
N MET A 3 -4.09 -3.59 23.76
CA MET A 3 -4.66 -3.50 22.40
C MET A 3 -4.49 -4.84 21.66
N PRO A 4 -5.56 -5.40 21.06
CA PRO A 4 -5.45 -6.59 20.22
C PRO A 4 -4.52 -6.39 19.02
N HIS A 5 -3.80 -7.43 18.62
CA HIS A 5 -2.88 -7.43 17.47
C HIS A 5 -3.54 -6.96 16.18
N ASN A 6 -4.76 -7.42 15.90
CA ASN A 6 -5.53 -6.99 14.72
C ASN A 6 -5.83 -5.49 14.72
N GLU A 7 -6.05 -4.90 15.89
CA GLU A 7 -6.26 -3.45 16.00
C GLU A 7 -4.95 -2.68 15.81
N ARG A 8 -3.84 -3.18 16.37
CA ARG A 8 -2.50 -2.60 16.15
C ARG A 8 -2.13 -2.60 14.67
N VAL A 9 -2.31 -3.74 14.00
CA VAL A 9 -2.04 -3.88 12.56
C VAL A 9 -2.97 -2.99 11.76
N GLY A 10 -4.27 -2.97 12.04
CA GLY A 10 -5.22 -2.09 11.33
C GLY A 10 -4.81 -0.63 11.38
N ARG A 11 -4.48 -0.12 12.58
CA ARG A 11 -4.02 1.27 12.77
C ARG A 11 -2.71 1.56 12.04
N GLY A 12 -1.77 0.61 12.01
CA GLY A 12 -0.53 0.78 11.26
C GLY A 12 -0.78 0.83 9.73
N LEU A 13 -1.69 0.00 9.22
CA LEU A 13 -2.08 0.04 7.79
C LEU A 13 -2.75 1.37 7.44
N ASP A 14 -3.63 1.87 8.32
CA ASP A 14 -4.25 3.18 8.15
C ASP A 14 -3.19 4.29 8.13
N ALA A 15 -2.20 4.25 9.03
CA ALA A 15 -1.10 5.22 9.04
C ALA A 15 -0.26 5.16 7.76
N VAL A 16 0.05 3.96 7.25
CA VAL A 16 0.75 3.80 5.97
C VAL A 16 -0.06 4.39 4.83
N ARG A 17 -1.36 4.08 4.73
CA ARG A 17 -2.25 4.66 3.72
C ARG A 17 -2.19 6.18 3.73
N ASP A 18 -2.35 6.76 4.91
CA ASP A 18 -2.41 8.22 5.09
C ASP A 18 -1.05 8.88 4.78
N GLY A 19 0.05 8.19 5.07
CA GLY A 19 1.41 8.65 4.78
C GLY A 19 1.78 8.58 3.29
N ILE A 20 1.47 7.47 2.62
CA ILE A 20 1.88 7.26 1.21
C ILE A 20 0.91 7.86 0.21
N GLY A 21 -0.38 8.03 0.58
CA GLY A 21 -1.43 8.51 -0.33
C GLY A 21 -1.07 9.83 -1.04
N PRO A 22 -0.73 10.90 -0.31
CA PRO A 22 -0.36 12.18 -0.91
C PRO A 22 0.90 12.08 -1.79
N ILE A 23 1.88 11.27 -1.40
CA ILE A 23 3.12 11.07 -2.16
C ILE A 23 2.83 10.35 -3.48
N CYS A 24 1.99 9.32 -3.43
CA CYS A 24 1.53 8.57 -4.59
C CYS A 24 0.76 9.46 -5.57
N GLU A 25 -0.19 10.25 -5.08
CA GLU A 25 -0.94 11.18 -5.91
C GLU A 25 -0.03 12.19 -6.62
N VAL A 26 0.91 12.81 -5.90
CA VAL A 26 1.86 13.76 -6.49
C VAL A 26 2.74 13.09 -7.55
N ALA A 27 3.29 11.91 -7.25
CA ALA A 27 4.16 11.18 -8.17
C ALA A 27 3.42 10.75 -9.44
N TRP A 28 2.19 10.24 -9.31
CA TRP A 28 1.39 9.80 -10.44
C TRP A 28 0.81 10.96 -11.24
N LYS A 29 0.39 12.05 -10.62
CA LYS A 29 0.03 13.29 -11.34
C LYS A 29 1.19 13.82 -12.15
N ALA A 30 2.41 13.79 -11.61
CA ALA A 30 3.60 14.21 -12.34
C ALA A 30 3.92 13.31 -13.54
N ALA A 31 3.64 12.00 -13.43
CA ALA A 31 3.90 11.03 -14.50
C ALA A 31 2.81 10.99 -15.58
N TYR A 32 1.53 11.10 -15.18
CA TYR A 32 0.36 10.79 -16.01
C TYR A 32 -0.62 11.96 -16.19
N GLY A 33 -0.40 13.09 -15.50
CA GLY A 33 -1.31 14.23 -15.51
C GLY A 33 -2.62 13.99 -14.75
N ASP A 34 -3.68 14.72 -15.11
CA ASP A 34 -4.95 14.68 -14.39
C ASP A 34 -5.69 13.33 -14.49
N ALA A 35 -5.39 12.53 -15.52
CA ALA A 35 -5.96 11.20 -15.74
C ALA A 35 -5.23 10.07 -14.98
N TRP A 36 -4.30 10.42 -14.08
CA TRP A 36 -3.45 9.45 -13.38
C TRP A 36 -4.21 8.32 -12.70
N LEU A 37 -5.40 8.60 -12.14
CA LEU A 37 -6.18 7.60 -11.41
C LEU A 37 -6.63 6.47 -12.34
N ALA A 38 -7.11 6.82 -13.54
CA ALA A 38 -7.50 5.85 -14.55
C ALA A 38 -6.29 5.10 -15.11
N GLU A 39 -5.18 5.79 -15.32
CA GLU A 39 -3.94 5.18 -15.81
C GLU A 39 -3.41 4.13 -14.83
N VAL A 40 -3.25 4.48 -13.55
CA VAL A 40 -2.78 3.55 -12.50
C VAL A 40 -3.74 2.37 -12.36
N HIS A 41 -5.05 2.61 -12.40
CA HIS A 41 -6.06 1.55 -12.35
C HIS A 41 -5.94 0.58 -13.53
N SER A 42 -5.71 1.10 -14.75
CA SER A 42 -5.56 0.27 -15.96
C SER A 42 -4.33 -0.64 -15.91
N ARG A 43 -3.31 -0.30 -15.10
CA ARG A 43 -2.12 -1.14 -14.92
C ARG A 43 -2.37 -2.38 -14.05
N ASP A 44 -3.44 -2.40 -13.25
CA ASP A 44 -3.85 -3.59 -12.50
C ASP A 44 -4.76 -4.48 -13.37
N LYS A 45 -4.18 -5.55 -13.94
CA LYS A 45 -4.90 -6.53 -14.76
C LYS A 45 -6.06 -7.24 -14.03
N GLY A 46 -6.04 -7.24 -12.69
CA GLY A 46 -7.08 -7.83 -11.85
C GLY A 46 -7.98 -6.80 -11.19
N ALA A 47 -7.95 -5.53 -11.62
CA ALA A 47 -8.79 -4.50 -11.03
C ALA A 47 -10.27 -4.78 -11.30
N VAL A 48 -11.09 -4.64 -10.26
CA VAL A 48 -12.55 -4.76 -10.33
C VAL A 48 -13.13 -3.55 -9.60
N GLY A 49 -14.21 -2.99 -10.15
CA GLY A 49 -14.85 -1.80 -9.59
C GLY A 49 -14.13 -0.50 -9.97
N MET A 50 -14.39 0.56 -9.21
CA MET A 50 -13.80 1.88 -9.43
C MET A 50 -12.50 2.03 -8.65
N PRO A 51 -11.50 2.77 -9.19
CA PRO A 51 -10.31 3.09 -8.42
C PRO A 51 -10.65 3.96 -7.20
N ASP A 52 -10.08 3.62 -6.05
CA ASP A 52 -10.17 4.42 -4.83
C ASP A 52 -8.76 4.82 -4.37
N PRO A 53 -8.38 6.11 -4.47
CA PRO A 53 -7.09 6.59 -4.00
C PRO A 53 -6.93 6.53 -2.48
N ASN A 54 -8.02 6.29 -1.72
CA ASN A 54 -7.99 6.06 -0.28
C ASN A 54 -7.90 4.56 0.08
N ASP A 55 -7.82 3.66 -0.90
CA ASP A 55 -7.57 2.25 -0.62
C ASP A 55 -6.07 1.94 -0.61
N LEU A 56 -5.56 1.49 0.54
CA LEU A 56 -4.17 1.05 0.69
C LEU A 56 -3.76 -0.01 -0.35
N VAL A 57 -4.62 -0.98 -0.67
CA VAL A 57 -4.27 -2.00 -1.68
C VAL A 57 -4.19 -1.39 -3.07
N PHE A 58 -5.05 -0.44 -3.41
CA PHE A 58 -4.94 0.30 -4.66
C PHE A 58 -3.58 1.03 -4.72
N LEU A 59 -3.21 1.73 -3.64
CA LEU A 59 -1.94 2.45 -3.55
C LEU A 59 -0.73 1.51 -3.73
N LEU A 60 -0.66 0.43 -2.93
CA LEU A 60 0.46 -0.53 -2.94
C LEU A 60 0.58 -1.27 -4.28
N LYS A 61 -0.55 -1.71 -4.87
CA LYS A 61 -0.54 -2.32 -6.20
C LYS A 61 -0.14 -1.32 -7.28
N GLY A 62 -0.63 -0.09 -7.20
CA GLY A 62 -0.24 1.00 -8.08
C GLY A 62 1.27 1.18 -8.06
N MET A 63 1.88 1.22 -6.86
CA MET A 63 3.34 1.35 -6.72
C MET A 63 4.08 0.19 -7.39
N GLN A 64 3.63 -1.06 -7.17
CA GLN A 64 4.24 -2.24 -7.79
C GLN A 64 4.12 -2.23 -9.32
N ASN A 65 2.93 -1.92 -9.85
CA ASN A 65 2.64 -1.97 -11.29
C ASN A 65 3.30 -0.82 -12.05
N THR A 66 3.58 0.30 -11.37
CA THR A 66 4.24 1.48 -11.94
C THR A 66 5.70 1.60 -11.52
N TRP A 67 6.27 0.55 -10.90
CA TRP A 67 7.61 0.59 -10.28
C TRP A 67 8.70 1.10 -11.22
N GLN A 68 8.76 0.54 -12.43
CA GLN A 68 9.85 0.83 -13.36
C GLN A 68 9.82 2.26 -13.88
N GLU A 69 8.63 2.86 -14.04
CA GLU A 69 8.51 4.18 -14.65
C GLU A 69 8.45 5.33 -13.62
N VAL A 70 7.79 5.12 -12.47
CA VAL A 70 7.56 6.19 -11.48
C VAL A 70 8.56 6.12 -10.31
N TRP A 71 8.86 4.91 -9.83
CA TRP A 71 9.46 4.72 -8.50
C TRP A 71 10.95 4.39 -8.55
N ARG A 72 11.41 3.65 -9.56
CA ARG A 72 12.79 3.13 -9.66
C ARG A 72 13.90 4.19 -9.55
N GLN A 73 13.62 5.44 -9.90
CA GLN A 73 14.61 6.52 -9.79
C GLN A 73 14.75 7.07 -8.37
N ARG A 74 13.80 6.80 -7.48
CA ARG A 74 13.72 7.36 -6.12
C ARG A 74 13.75 6.30 -5.03
N LEU A 75 13.24 5.10 -5.31
CA LEU A 75 13.11 3.99 -4.36
C LEU A 75 13.87 2.76 -4.87
N GLY A 76 14.41 1.99 -3.94
CA GLY A 76 15.21 0.81 -4.17
C GLY A 76 14.43 -0.51 -4.05
N GLN A 77 15.17 -1.61 -4.07
CA GLN A 77 14.58 -2.94 -4.01
C GLN A 77 13.93 -3.26 -2.64
N ALA A 78 14.43 -2.65 -1.56
CA ALA A 78 13.89 -2.83 -0.22
C ALA A 78 12.47 -2.28 -0.11
N GLU A 79 12.24 -1.05 -0.57
CA GLU A 79 10.92 -0.41 -0.57
C GLU A 79 9.94 -1.19 -1.45
N ARG A 80 10.43 -1.74 -2.57
CA ARG A 80 9.61 -2.64 -3.40
C ARG A 80 9.18 -3.89 -2.63
N ALA A 81 10.06 -4.48 -1.83
CA ALA A 81 9.73 -5.62 -0.99
C ALA A 81 8.70 -5.23 0.08
N TYR A 82 8.87 -4.07 0.72
CA TYR A 82 7.91 -3.55 1.71
C TYR A 82 6.51 -3.36 1.14
N THR A 83 6.37 -2.88 -0.11
CA THR A 83 5.03 -2.78 -0.72
C THR A 83 4.34 -4.14 -0.86
N SER A 84 5.10 -5.22 -1.06
CA SER A 84 4.56 -6.58 -1.17
C SER A 84 4.14 -7.12 0.18
N GLU A 85 5.00 -6.92 1.18
CA GLU A 85 4.77 -7.33 2.57
C GLU A 85 3.57 -6.62 3.20
N LEU A 86 3.49 -5.28 3.07
CA LEU A 86 2.34 -4.50 3.53
C LEU A 86 1.03 -4.95 2.89
N ARG A 87 1.08 -5.34 1.61
CA ARG A 87 -0.10 -5.85 0.90
C ARG A 87 -0.54 -7.20 1.48
N ASP A 88 0.39 -8.07 1.85
CA ASP A 88 0.08 -9.36 2.47
C ASP A 88 -0.53 -9.18 3.88
N PHE A 89 0.01 -8.25 4.68
CA PHE A 89 -0.60 -7.84 5.95
C PHE A 89 -2.00 -7.25 5.76
N ARG A 90 -2.18 -6.34 4.80
CA ARG A 90 -3.48 -5.73 4.47
C ARG A 90 -4.49 -6.79 4.04
N ASN A 91 -4.10 -7.73 3.18
CA ASN A 91 -4.98 -8.81 2.72
C ASN A 91 -5.42 -9.71 3.89
N THR A 92 -4.48 -10.09 4.75
CA THR A 92 -4.77 -10.89 5.94
C THR A 92 -5.72 -10.16 6.88
N TRP A 93 -5.47 -8.87 7.13
CA TRP A 93 -6.31 -8.02 7.99
C TRP A 93 -7.73 -7.87 7.43
N ALA A 94 -7.86 -7.60 6.12
CA ALA A 94 -9.15 -7.46 5.45
C ALA A 94 -9.98 -8.75 5.47
N HIS A 95 -9.33 -9.91 5.56
CA HIS A 95 -10.00 -11.22 5.68
C HIS A 95 -10.17 -11.68 7.14
N GLN A 96 -10.02 -10.77 8.12
CA GLN A 96 -10.13 -11.07 9.55
C GLN A 96 -9.18 -12.16 10.03
N GLY A 97 -8.01 -12.27 9.40
CA GLY A 97 -6.94 -13.17 9.82
C GLY A 97 -6.44 -12.85 11.23
N GLN A 98 -5.80 -13.82 11.86
CA GLN A 98 -5.17 -13.65 13.16
C GLN A 98 -3.71 -13.24 12.97
N PHE A 99 -3.26 -12.24 13.72
CA PHE A 99 -1.85 -11.87 13.80
C PHE A 99 -1.25 -12.31 15.13
N SER A 100 -0.07 -12.90 15.07
CA SER A 100 0.76 -13.13 16.25
C SER A 100 1.44 -11.82 16.70
N THR A 101 2.12 -11.89 17.84
CA THR A 101 2.99 -10.81 18.33
C THR A 101 4.09 -10.48 17.33
N ASP A 102 4.73 -11.50 16.75
CA ASP A 102 5.84 -11.32 15.81
C ASP A 102 5.34 -10.74 14.49
N ASP A 103 4.19 -11.20 13.99
CA ASP A 103 3.55 -10.62 12.80
C ASP A 103 3.26 -9.14 12.99
N SER A 104 2.74 -8.78 14.16
CA SER A 104 2.42 -7.38 14.47
C SER A 104 3.67 -6.51 14.56
N TYR A 105 4.75 -6.99 15.16
CA TYR A 105 6.00 -6.24 15.20
C TYR A 105 6.63 -6.09 13.83
N ARG A 106 6.67 -7.18 13.05
CA ARG A 106 7.19 -7.17 11.68
C ARG A 106 6.43 -6.21 10.77
N MET A 107 5.10 -6.22 10.87
CA MET A 107 4.24 -5.30 10.14
C MET A 107 4.53 -3.84 10.51
N LEU A 108 4.69 -3.54 11.81
CA LEU A 108 4.96 -2.19 12.28
C LEU A 108 6.37 -1.71 11.87
N ASP A 109 7.36 -2.60 11.92
CA ASP A 109 8.73 -2.33 11.43
C ASP A 109 8.75 -2.05 9.92
N THR A 110 7.92 -2.76 9.15
CA THR A 110 7.76 -2.49 7.70
C THR A 110 7.04 -1.15 7.42
N ALA A 111 6.24 -0.67 8.37
CA ALA A 111 5.40 0.51 8.23
C ALA A 111 6.08 1.82 8.67
N GLU A 112 7.26 1.75 9.29
CA GLU A 112 8.08 2.88 9.75
C GLU A 112 8.95 3.46 8.62
#